data_AF-A0A1Y4RNT6-F1
#
_entry.id   AF-A0A1Y4RNT6-F1
#
_cell.length_a   1.000
_cell.length_b   1.000
_cell.length_c   1.000
_cell.angle_alpha   90.00
_cell.angle_beta   90.00
_cell.angle_gamma   90.00
#
_symmetry.space_group_name_H-M   'P 1'
#
loop_
_entity.id
_entity.type
_entity.pdbx_description
1 polymer ?
#
loop_
_entity_poly.entity_id
_entity_poly.type
_entity_poly.pdbx_seq_one_letter_code
_entity_poly.pdbx_strand_id
1 'polypeptide(L)'
;MALKPLRPCRHPGCAALTREGYCPKHKPVKAPRRTSAEYHGWYNLRVWTDDLRPAQLLREPWCRECARRGIRTRATVVDHVEPHRGDWTKFIDRDNLQSLCKH
;
A
#
# COMPACT_ATOMS: atom_id res chain seq x y z
N MET A 1 16.00 25.94 35.24
CA MET A 1 15.57 24.66 34.62
C MET A 1 16.80 23.91 34.15
N ALA A 2 17.07 22.71 34.67
CA ALA A 2 18.24 21.92 34.26
C ALA A 2 18.02 21.35 32.86
N LEU A 3 18.93 21.64 31.93
CA LEU A 3 18.92 21.05 30.60
C LEU A 3 19.36 19.59 30.70
N LYS A 4 18.65 18.68 30.03
CA LYS A 4 19.06 17.26 29.96
C LYS A 4 20.47 17.16 29.36
N PRO A 5 21.32 16.28 29.89
CA PRO A 5 22.66 16.05 29.36
C PRO A 5 22.58 15.52 27.92
N LEU A 6 23.61 15.86 27.12
CA LEU A 6 23.74 15.37 25.75
C LEU A 6 23.89 13.85 25.73
N ARG A 7 23.32 13.20 24.72
CA ARG A 7 23.38 11.74 24.56
C ARG A 7 24.22 11.37 23.34
N PRO A 8 24.96 10.25 23.37
CA PRO A 8 25.64 9.74 22.18
C PRO A 8 24.66 9.51 21.02
N CYS A 9 25.18 9.62 19.81
CA CYS A 9 24.45 9.32 18.58
C CYS A 9 23.97 7.86 18.58
N ARG A 10 22.75 7.61 18.12
CA ARG A 10 22.15 6.26 18.01
C ARG A 10 22.76 5.39 16.91
N HIS A 11 23.74 5.90 16.15
CA HIS A 11 24.44 5.13 15.14
C HIS A 11 25.54 4.28 15.80
N PRO A 12 25.61 2.96 15.54
CA PRO A 12 26.65 2.09 16.10
C PRO A 12 28.05 2.64 15.84
N GLY A 13 28.88 2.73 16.88
CA GLY A 13 30.26 3.24 16.78
C GLY A 13 30.42 4.76 16.69
N CYS A 14 29.34 5.56 16.77
CA CYS A 14 29.44 7.02 16.74
C CYS A 14 29.42 7.65 18.14
N ALA A 15 30.52 8.25 18.57
CA ALA A 15 30.65 8.95 19.86
C ALA A 15 30.12 10.40 19.85
N ALA A 16 29.53 10.88 18.75
CA ALA A 16 29.05 12.26 18.65
C ALA A 16 27.91 12.53 19.64
N LEU A 17 27.99 13.63 20.39
CA LEU A 17 26.97 14.03 21.37
C LEU A 17 25.85 14.84 20.70
N THR A 18 24.60 14.44 20.95
CA THR A 18 23.41 14.99 20.30
C THR A 18 22.27 15.20 21.29
N ARG A 19 21.37 16.12 20.97
CA ARG A 19 20.09 16.30 21.69
C ARG A 19 18.94 15.52 21.05
N GLU A 20 19.03 15.27 19.74
CA GLU A 20 17.95 14.72 18.90
C GLU A 20 18.12 13.22 18.54
N GLY A 21 19.14 12.57 19.08
CA GLY A 21 19.39 11.13 18.91
C GLY A 21 20.38 10.80 17.79
N TYR A 22 20.30 11.42 16.61
CA TYR A 22 21.28 11.24 15.52
C TYR A 22 22.08 12.52 15.26
N CYS A 23 23.38 12.39 14.97
CA CYS A 23 24.21 13.53 14.58
C CYS A 23 23.96 13.89 13.11
N PRO A 24 24.35 15.10 12.65
CA PRO A 24 24.13 15.52 11.26
C PRO A 24 24.67 14.53 10.21
N LYS A 25 25.75 13.80 10.52
CA LYS A 25 26.34 12.75 9.66
C LYS A 25 25.49 11.49 9.55
N HIS A 26 24.69 11.18 10.56
CA HIS A 26 23.89 9.95 10.66
C HIS A 26 22.39 10.23 10.69
N LYS A 27 21.94 11.45 10.35
CA LYS A 27 20.51 11.71 10.18
C LYS A 27 20.01 10.87 8.99
N PRO A 28 19.03 9.98 9.19
CA PRO A 28 18.50 9.21 8.08
C PRO A 28 17.91 10.16 7.05
N VAL A 29 18.27 9.97 5.79
CA VAL A 29 17.64 10.68 4.68
C VAL A 29 16.18 10.27 4.67
N LYS A 30 15.26 11.24 4.79
CA LYS A 30 13.83 10.94 4.65
C LYS A 30 13.61 10.45 3.21
N ALA A 31 13.32 9.17 3.05
CA ALA A 31 12.92 8.64 1.76
C ALA A 31 11.69 9.42 1.27
N PRO A 32 11.61 9.76 -0.03
CA PRO A 32 10.42 10.39 -0.58
C PRO A 32 9.21 9.50 -0.32
N ARG A 33 8.07 10.12 0.01
CA ARG A 33 6.82 9.41 0.20
C ARG A 33 6.47 8.75 -1.13
N ARG A 34 6.17 7.44 -1.13
CA ARG A 34 5.78 6.73 -2.36
C ARG A 34 4.51 7.38 -2.91
N THR A 35 4.47 7.65 -4.22
CA THR A 35 3.31 8.25 -4.91
C THR A 35 2.03 7.45 -4.71
N SER A 36 2.14 6.13 -4.50
CA SER A 36 0.99 5.28 -4.19
C SER A 36 0.25 5.67 -2.91
N ALA A 37 0.92 6.32 -1.95
CA ALA A 37 0.30 6.77 -0.72
C ALA A 37 -0.81 7.81 -0.95
N GLU A 38 -0.79 8.52 -2.07
CA GLU A 38 -1.75 9.58 -2.40
C GLU A 38 -3.13 9.02 -2.72
N TYR A 39 -3.19 7.88 -3.42
CA TYR A 39 -4.44 7.26 -3.85
C TYR A 39 -4.77 5.95 -3.10
N HIS A 40 -3.90 5.46 -2.22
CA HIS A 40 -4.20 4.28 -1.38
C HIS A 40 -5.46 4.46 -0.52
N GLY A 41 -5.82 5.70 -0.17
CA GLY A 41 -7.05 5.99 0.56
C GLY A 41 -8.34 5.63 -0.20
N TRP A 42 -8.28 5.53 -1.54
CA TRP A 42 -9.45 5.24 -2.37
C TRP A 42 -10.04 3.85 -2.12
N TYR A 43 -9.21 2.89 -1.71
CA TYR A 43 -9.65 1.54 -1.35
C TYR A 43 -10.49 1.49 -0.07
N ASN A 44 -10.53 2.58 0.71
CA ASN A 44 -11.41 2.72 1.88
C ASN A 44 -12.72 3.47 1.55
N LEU A 45 -12.87 3.97 0.32
CA LEU A 45 -14.09 4.67 -0.08
C LEU A 45 -15.23 3.67 -0.29
N ARG A 46 -16.46 4.14 -0.03
CA ARG A 46 -17.68 3.33 -0.20
C ARG A 46 -17.86 2.81 -1.61
N VAL A 47 -17.44 3.58 -2.63
CA VAL A 47 -17.47 3.13 -4.03
C VAL A 47 -16.66 1.84 -4.21
N TRP A 48 -15.56 1.67 -3.50
CA TRP A 48 -14.77 0.44 -3.54
C TRP A 48 -15.35 -0.64 -2.63
N THR A 49 -15.60 -0.31 -1.35
CA THR A 49 -15.97 -1.30 -0.33
C THR A 49 -17.37 -1.86 -0.51
N ASP A 50 -18.32 -1.02 -0.93
CA ASP A 50 -19.75 -1.34 -0.92
C ASP A 50 -20.30 -1.63 -2.32
N ASP A 51 -19.65 -1.14 -3.38
CA ASP A 51 -20.11 -1.32 -4.76
C ASP A 51 -19.14 -2.16 -5.60
N LEU A 52 -17.99 -1.62 -6.00
CA LEU A 52 -17.10 -2.26 -6.98
C LEU A 52 -16.62 -3.65 -6.54
N ARG A 53 -16.11 -3.77 -5.30
CA ARG A 53 -15.57 -5.02 -4.79
C ARG A 53 -16.62 -6.13 -4.67
N PRO A 54 -17.75 -5.94 -3.96
CA PRO A 54 -18.78 -6.99 -3.87
C PRO A 54 -19.43 -7.28 -5.23
N ALA A 55 -19.68 -6.27 -6.06
CA ALA A 55 -20.25 -6.47 -7.39
C ALA A 55 -19.33 -7.32 -8.30
N GLN A 56 -18.01 -7.07 -8.26
CA GLN A 56 -17.06 -7.85 -9.05
C GLN A 56 -16.97 -9.30 -8.55
N LEU A 57 -16.96 -9.54 -7.23
CA LEU A 57 -16.94 -10.90 -6.69
C LEU A 57 -18.24 -11.68 -6.97
N LEU A 58 -19.37 -10.97 -7.14
CA LEU A 58 -20.63 -11.58 -7.59
C LEU A 58 -20.61 -11.90 -9.09
N ARG A 59 -20.12 -10.98 -9.92
CA ARG A 59 -19.97 -11.15 -11.38
C ARG A 59 -18.97 -12.27 -11.72
N GLU A 60 -17.86 -12.31 -11.01
CA GLU A 60 -16.76 -13.25 -11.22
C GLU A 60 -16.38 -13.93 -9.90
N PRO A 61 -17.10 -15.00 -9.51
CA PRO A 61 -16.91 -15.68 -8.23
C PRO A 61 -15.64 -16.55 -8.12
N TRP A 62 -14.97 -16.80 -9.24
CA TRP A 62 -13.80 -17.66 -9.35
C TRP A 62 -12.56 -16.84 -9.70
N CYS A 63 -11.39 -17.26 -9.24
CA CYS A 63 -10.13 -16.62 -9.58
C CYS A 63 -9.87 -16.73 -11.08
N ARG A 64 -9.70 -15.59 -11.77
CA ARG A 64 -9.45 -15.53 -13.21
C ARG A 64 -8.21 -16.30 -13.62
N GLU A 65 -7.13 -16.18 -12.86
CA GLU A 65 -5.86 -16.88 -13.17
C GLU A 65 -5.95 -18.39 -12.92
N CYS A 66 -6.62 -18.83 -11.85
CA CYS A 66 -6.87 -20.26 -11.64
C CYS A 66 -7.75 -20.84 -12.75
N ALA A 67 -8.82 -20.12 -13.12
CA ALA A 67 -9.74 -20.55 -14.18
C ALA A 67 -9.03 -20.71 -15.53
N ARG A 68 -8.09 -19.81 -15.85
CA ARG A 68 -7.23 -19.90 -17.05
C ARG A 68 -6.40 -21.19 -17.08
N ARG A 69 -6.07 -21.75 -15.91
CA ARG A 69 -5.34 -23.01 -15.73
C ARG A 69 -6.27 -24.23 -15.57
N GLY A 70 -7.58 -24.06 -15.71
CA GLY A 70 -8.58 -25.11 -15.49
C GLY A 70 -8.88 -25.41 -14.02
N ILE A 71 -8.40 -24.58 -13.09
CA ILE A 71 -8.56 -24.76 -11.64
C ILE A 71 -9.71 -23.87 -11.15
N ARG A 72 -10.64 -24.45 -10.38
CA ARG A 72 -11.74 -23.70 -9.77
C ARG A 72 -11.41 -23.33 -8.32
N THR A 73 -10.82 -22.15 -8.15
CA THR A 73 -10.55 -21.55 -6.83
C THR A 73 -11.45 -20.34 -6.62
N ARG A 74 -12.12 -20.24 -5.47
CA ARG A 74 -12.96 -19.08 -5.14
C ARG A 74 -12.12 -17.81 -5.08
N ALA A 75 -12.63 -16.75 -5.70
CA ALA A 75 -12.04 -15.43 -5.55
C ALA A 75 -12.42 -14.81 -4.19
N THR A 76 -11.49 -14.07 -3.61
CA THR A 76 -11.68 -13.35 -2.32
C THR A 76 -11.14 -11.93 -2.34
N VAL A 77 -10.36 -11.61 -3.38
CA VAL A 77 -9.79 -10.28 -3.60
C VAL A 77 -10.16 -9.82 -5.01
N VAL A 78 -10.28 -8.51 -5.17
CA VAL A 78 -10.50 -7.84 -6.45
C VAL A 78 -9.28 -6.97 -6.69
N ASP A 79 -8.75 -7.05 -7.89
CA ASP A 79 -7.58 -6.29 -8.32
C ASP A 79 -7.88 -5.58 -9.64
N HIS A 80 -7.12 -4.54 -9.95
CA HIS A 80 -7.17 -3.88 -11.24
C HIS A 80 -6.31 -4.65 -12.27
N VAL A 81 -6.81 -4.85 -13.49
CA VAL A 81 -6.06 -5.48 -14.58
C VAL A 81 -4.94 -4.54 -15.04
N GLU A 82 -5.30 -3.29 -15.31
CA GLU A 82 -4.37 -2.19 -15.53
C GLU A 82 -4.21 -1.37 -14.24
N PRO A 83 -2.98 -1.16 -13.75
CA PRO A 83 -2.74 -0.31 -12.60
C PRO A 83 -3.23 1.12 -12.87
N HIS A 84 -4.15 1.61 -12.02
CA HIS A 84 -4.75 2.94 -12.19
C HIS A 84 -3.76 4.09 -11.95
N ARG A 85 -2.69 3.91 -11.17
CA ARG A 85 -1.61 4.91 -10.92
C ARG A 85 -2.11 6.32 -10.51
N GLY A 86 -3.25 6.38 -9.82
CA GLY A 86 -3.87 7.65 -9.42
C GLY A 86 -4.83 8.26 -10.45
N ASP A 87 -5.13 7.55 -11.54
CA ASP A 87 -6.25 7.87 -12.43
C ASP A 87 -7.57 7.37 -11.81
N TRP A 88 -8.48 8.30 -11.54
CA TRP A 88 -9.78 7.98 -10.93
C TRP A 88 -10.68 7.18 -11.88
N THR A 89 -10.67 7.48 -13.17
CA THR A 89 -11.52 6.80 -14.16
C THR A 89 -11.12 5.34 -14.27
N LYS A 90 -9.81 5.05 -14.32
CA LYS A 90 -9.30 3.67 -14.29
C LYS A 90 -9.57 2.94 -12.98
N PHE A 91 -9.69 3.68 -11.87
CA PHE A 91 -9.97 3.10 -10.56
C PHE A 91 -11.42 2.61 -10.46
N ILE A 92 -12.38 3.37 -10.99
CA ILE A 92 -13.82 3.03 -10.94
C ILE A 92 -14.32 2.21 -12.14
N ASP A 93 -13.46 1.99 -13.13
CA ASP A 93 -13.81 1.19 -14.31
C ASP A 93 -14.05 -0.27 -13.93
N ARG A 94 -15.29 -0.73 -14.16
CA ARG A 94 -15.76 -2.09 -13.84
C ARG A 94 -15.16 -3.15 -14.77
N ASP A 95 -14.74 -2.77 -15.98
CA ASP A 95 -14.12 -3.70 -16.92
C ASP A 95 -12.61 -3.83 -16.69
N ASN A 96 -12.03 -2.88 -15.96
CA ASN A 96 -10.64 -2.94 -15.48
C ASN A 96 -10.49 -3.80 -14.20
N LEU A 97 -11.53 -4.48 -13.72
CA LEU A 97 -11.47 -5.31 -12.51
C LEU A 97 -11.34 -6.81 -12.82
N GLN A 98 -10.59 -7.50 -11.98
CA GLN A 98 -10.46 -8.96 -12.00
C GLN A 98 -10.56 -9.55 -10.59
N SER A 99 -11.23 -10.69 -10.50
CA SER A 99 -11.35 -11.47 -9.27
C SER A 99 -10.20 -12.47 -9.14
N LEU A 100 -9.51 -12.45 -8.00
CA LEU A 100 -8.36 -13.34 -7.71
C LEU A 100 -8.51 -14.06 -6.35
N CYS A 101 -7.78 -15.15 -6.19
CA CYS A 101 -7.57 -15.81 -4.91
C CYS A 101 -6.36 -15.20 -4.17
N LYS A 102 -6.22 -15.52 -2.86
CA LYS A 102 -5.08 -15.07 -2.04
C LYS A 102 -3.86 -15.98 -2.14
N HIS A 103 -3.92 -17.00 -3.00
CA HIS A 103 -2.99 -18.13 -3.05
C HIS A 103 -2.49 -18.35 -4.47
#